data_AF-A0AAV4BW48-F1
#
_entry.id   AF-A0AAV4BW48-F1
#
_cell.length_a   1.000
_cell.length_b   1.000
_cell.length_c   1.000
_cell.angle_alpha   90.00
_cell.angle_beta   90.00
_cell.angle_gamma   90.00
#
_symmetry.space_group_name_H-M   'P 1'
#
loop_
_entity.id
_entity.type
_entity.pdbx_description
1 polymer ?
#
loop_
_entity_poly.entity_id
_entity_poly.type
_entity_poly.pdbx_seq_one_letter_code
_entity_poly.pdbx_strand_id
1 'polypeptide(L)'
;MSKTRFLDMPIPASGKATDLFAEIDSFMSLHNIPWENVVGFSSDNCNTMVGRDNSVLSRVKEKSPHVLSIGCICHLANLCVKAGVKALPMKLDDLLVDIFYFFQHSSKRLKDYKEFQDFTEVEEEKILNHCPTRWLSLEKVGNRTLSQLPALKSYFASHEDVEKPGKVKSIHERLQDPMTELVLRFMKYILPIINNFNTVFQTDEAKIGCLLPEMDRFLRKFLIKFVQMRHVKTADELRNLNFHNKDLQHGDDMIAIGLDTREVLQDLDVDPGTEKKFFQGVKGFYEAVVDKMLGKFPFDDLTLPHLSVLDPSKTETLTYSSIVHLATTFCPTLEAEDIKEDWEDLQLLPGLTQKQRRPNELICTGARSWLSRQLLECLSSLSS
;
A
#
# COMPACT_ATOMS: atom_id res chain seq x y z
N MET A 1 13.17 -22.98 -1.05
CA MET A 1 12.72 -21.67 -1.58
C MET A 1 11.22 -21.69 -1.63
N SER A 2 10.54 -20.72 -1.02
CA SER A 2 9.09 -20.59 -1.14
C SER A 2 8.71 -20.40 -2.60
N LYS A 3 7.69 -21.10 -3.10
CA LYS A 3 7.25 -21.02 -4.50
C LYS A 3 5.85 -20.44 -4.55
N THR A 4 5.70 -19.30 -5.20
CA THR A 4 4.40 -18.76 -5.55
C THR A 4 3.88 -19.49 -6.78
N ARG A 5 2.65 -20.02 -6.69
CA ARG A 5 1.96 -20.69 -7.80
C ARG A 5 0.59 -20.08 -7.96
N PHE A 6 0.27 -19.74 -9.20
CA PHE A 6 -1.11 -19.50 -9.58
C PHE A 6 -1.84 -20.85 -9.59
N LEU A 7 -2.90 -20.96 -8.80
CA LEU A 7 -3.64 -22.19 -8.60
C LEU A 7 -4.89 -22.24 -9.50
N ASP A 8 -5.74 -21.21 -9.44
CA ASP A 8 -6.99 -21.16 -10.19
C ASP A 8 -7.51 -19.71 -10.33
N MET A 9 -8.47 -19.50 -11.25
CA MET A 9 -9.29 -18.30 -11.38
C MET A 9 -10.74 -18.72 -11.63
N PRO A 10 -11.43 -19.23 -10.59
CA PRO A 10 -12.80 -19.69 -10.72
C PRO A 10 -13.74 -18.50 -10.96
N ILE A 11 -14.86 -18.77 -11.63
CA ILE A 11 -15.94 -17.79 -11.84
C ILE A 11 -17.05 -18.12 -10.85
N PRO A 12 -17.13 -17.41 -9.71
CA PRO A 12 -18.14 -17.70 -8.71
C PRO A 12 -19.54 -17.32 -9.22
N ALA A 13 -20.57 -18.02 -8.74
CA ALA A 13 -21.96 -17.72 -9.09
C ALA A 13 -22.39 -16.30 -8.70
N SER A 14 -21.83 -15.75 -7.61
CA SER A 14 -22.01 -14.35 -7.21
C SER A 14 -20.83 -13.83 -6.38
N GLY A 15 -20.81 -12.52 -6.11
CA GLY A 15 -19.83 -11.89 -5.23
C GLY A 15 -20.11 -12.07 -3.72
N LYS A 16 -20.94 -13.04 -3.32
CA LYS A 16 -21.21 -13.35 -1.91
C LYS A 16 -20.11 -14.23 -1.35
N ALA A 17 -19.81 -14.05 -0.06
CA ALA A 17 -18.81 -14.85 0.64
C ALA A 17 -19.06 -16.36 0.59
N THR A 18 -20.33 -16.79 0.57
CA THR A 18 -20.71 -18.20 0.44
C THR A 18 -20.18 -18.81 -0.84
N ASP A 19 -20.42 -18.11 -1.96
CA ASP A 19 -20.15 -18.63 -3.29
C ASP A 19 -18.65 -18.55 -3.57
N LEU A 20 -18.01 -17.46 -3.14
CA LEU A 20 -16.55 -17.32 -3.19
C LEU A 20 -15.83 -18.42 -2.39
N PHE A 21 -16.29 -18.70 -1.17
CA PHE A 21 -15.71 -19.77 -0.36
C PHE A 21 -15.98 -21.16 -0.95
N ALA A 22 -17.16 -21.39 -1.53
CA ALA A 22 -17.51 -22.67 -2.15
C ALA A 22 -16.56 -23.02 -3.30
N GLU A 23 -16.15 -22.04 -4.12
CA GLU A 23 -15.14 -22.25 -5.17
C GLU A 23 -13.78 -22.64 -4.56
N ILE A 24 -13.36 -21.97 -3.48
CA ILE A 24 -12.10 -22.29 -2.78
C ILE A 24 -12.16 -23.70 -2.18
N ASP A 25 -13.23 -24.06 -1.46
CA ASP A 25 -13.40 -25.38 -0.84
C ASP A 25 -13.46 -26.49 -1.89
N SER A 26 -14.10 -26.23 -3.04
CA SER A 26 -14.16 -27.15 -4.18
C SER A 26 -12.78 -27.37 -4.78
N PHE A 27 -12.00 -26.31 -4.98
CA PHE A 27 -10.62 -26.42 -5.45
C PHE A 27 -9.75 -27.24 -4.48
N MET A 28 -9.79 -26.90 -3.18
CA MET A 28 -9.04 -27.62 -2.15
C MET A 28 -9.38 -29.11 -2.15
N SER A 29 -10.69 -29.43 -2.22
CA SER A 29 -11.18 -30.81 -2.26
C SER A 29 -10.75 -31.55 -3.53
N LEU A 30 -10.86 -30.91 -4.70
CA LEU A 30 -10.48 -31.49 -5.99
C LEU A 30 -9.00 -31.86 -6.04
N HIS A 31 -8.15 -31.03 -5.42
CA HIS A 31 -6.70 -31.23 -5.39
C HIS A 31 -6.21 -31.97 -4.14
N ASN A 32 -7.11 -32.44 -3.27
CA ASN A 32 -6.80 -33.08 -1.99
C ASN A 32 -5.83 -32.24 -1.13
N ILE A 33 -6.05 -30.92 -1.08
CA ILE A 33 -5.29 -30.00 -0.23
C ILE A 33 -6.03 -29.90 1.10
N PRO A 34 -5.46 -30.43 2.20
CA PRO A 34 -6.11 -30.37 3.51
C PRO A 34 -6.11 -28.94 4.06
N TRP A 35 -7.19 -28.54 4.73
CA TRP A 35 -7.34 -27.19 5.29
C TRP A 35 -6.38 -26.92 6.46
N GLU A 36 -5.95 -27.96 7.16
CA GLU A 36 -4.90 -27.90 8.19
C GLU A 36 -3.56 -27.40 7.66
N ASN A 37 -3.32 -27.48 6.34
CA ASN A 37 -2.11 -26.94 5.72
C ASN A 37 -2.21 -25.42 5.49
N VAL A 38 -3.39 -24.82 5.67
CA VAL A 38 -3.61 -23.38 5.47
C VAL A 38 -3.21 -22.63 6.74
N VAL A 39 -1.98 -22.10 6.72
CA VAL A 39 -1.41 -21.31 7.81
C VAL A 39 -1.77 -19.82 7.72
N GLY A 40 -2.15 -19.32 6.54
CA GLY A 40 -2.42 -17.91 6.33
C GLY A 40 -3.47 -17.63 5.25
N PHE A 41 -4.23 -16.56 5.44
CA PHE A 41 -5.20 -16.04 4.49
C PHE A 41 -5.03 -14.53 4.31
N SER A 42 -4.82 -14.10 3.06
CA SER A 42 -4.75 -12.69 2.69
C SER A 42 -5.64 -12.40 1.49
N SER A 43 -6.37 -11.29 1.55
CA SER A 43 -7.27 -10.81 0.51
C SER A 43 -7.38 -9.28 0.59
N ASP A 44 -8.16 -8.68 -0.31
CA ASP A 44 -8.61 -7.31 -0.11
C ASP A 44 -9.40 -7.17 1.20
N ASN A 45 -9.38 -5.96 1.78
CA ASN A 45 -9.96 -5.72 3.10
C ASN A 45 -11.49 -5.48 3.04
N CYS A 46 -12.18 -6.01 2.02
CA CYS A 46 -13.62 -5.82 1.90
C CYS A 46 -14.37 -6.72 2.89
N ASN A 47 -15.57 -6.28 3.32
CA ASN A 47 -16.37 -7.02 4.30
C ASN A 47 -16.69 -8.45 3.83
N THR A 48 -16.90 -8.66 2.53
CA THR A 48 -17.15 -9.99 1.98
C THR A 48 -15.98 -10.95 2.20
N MET A 49 -14.74 -10.46 2.16
CA MET A 49 -13.55 -11.31 2.26
C MET A 49 -13.04 -11.44 3.70
N VAL A 50 -12.95 -10.33 4.45
CA VAL A 50 -12.34 -10.30 5.80
C VAL A 50 -13.29 -9.82 6.90
N GLY A 51 -14.57 -9.64 6.61
CA GLY A 51 -15.56 -9.23 7.60
C GLY A 51 -15.63 -10.21 8.79
N ARG A 52 -16.08 -9.71 9.94
CA ARG A 52 -16.20 -10.53 11.17
C ARG A 52 -17.14 -11.72 10.96
N ASP A 53 -18.28 -11.46 10.33
CA ASP A 53 -19.37 -12.41 10.15
C ASP A 53 -19.68 -12.57 8.66
N ASN A 54 -20.06 -13.78 8.25
CA ASN A 54 -20.49 -14.09 6.88
C ASN A 54 -19.48 -13.66 5.79
N SER A 55 -18.18 -13.76 6.09
CA SER A 55 -17.09 -13.49 5.17
C SER A 55 -16.37 -14.77 4.73
N VAL A 56 -15.56 -14.68 3.68
CA VAL A 56 -14.69 -15.81 3.28
C VAL A 56 -13.77 -16.18 4.43
N LEU A 57 -13.14 -15.21 5.10
CA LEU A 57 -12.29 -15.46 6.26
C LEU A 57 -13.02 -16.18 7.40
N SER A 58 -14.26 -15.79 7.72
CA SER A 58 -15.03 -16.47 8.78
C SER A 58 -15.23 -17.96 8.47
N ARG A 59 -15.46 -18.30 7.19
CA ARG A 59 -15.60 -19.68 6.71
C ARG A 59 -14.27 -20.42 6.65
N VAL A 60 -13.19 -19.74 6.25
CA VAL A 60 -11.83 -20.30 6.32
C VAL A 60 -11.48 -20.64 7.78
N LYS A 61 -11.85 -19.79 8.74
CA LYS A 61 -11.66 -20.05 10.18
C LYS A 61 -12.48 -21.22 10.72
N GLU A 62 -13.63 -21.53 10.13
CA GLU A 62 -14.40 -22.74 10.47
C GLU A 62 -13.63 -24.03 10.07
N LYS A 63 -12.85 -23.99 8.97
CA LYS A 63 -12.04 -25.12 8.52
C LYS A 63 -10.63 -25.15 9.14
N SER A 64 -10.01 -23.99 9.32
CA SER A 64 -8.68 -23.79 9.90
C SER A 64 -8.73 -22.65 10.94
N PRO A 65 -9.02 -22.96 12.22
CA PRO A 65 -9.19 -21.96 13.28
C PRO A 65 -7.96 -21.09 13.56
N HIS A 66 -6.76 -21.63 13.26
CA HIS A 66 -5.47 -21.01 13.56
C HIS A 66 -4.88 -20.22 12.38
N VAL A 67 -5.65 -20.06 11.30
CA VAL A 67 -5.21 -19.30 10.13
C VAL A 67 -4.87 -17.85 10.52
N LEU A 68 -3.64 -17.44 10.22
CA LEU A 68 -3.25 -16.04 10.35
C LEU A 68 -3.93 -15.23 9.24
N SER A 69 -4.65 -14.17 9.61
CA SER A 69 -5.26 -13.28 8.63
C SER A 69 -4.64 -11.91 8.68
N ILE A 70 -4.03 -11.54 7.56
CA ILE A 70 -3.48 -10.20 7.35
C ILE A 70 -4.10 -9.68 6.06
N GLY A 71 -4.93 -8.65 6.19
CA GLY A 71 -5.53 -8.00 5.03
C GLY A 71 -4.47 -7.35 4.14
N CYS A 72 -4.82 -7.09 2.89
CA CYS A 72 -3.89 -6.53 1.90
C CYS A 72 -3.31 -5.18 2.35
N ILE A 73 -2.01 -5.17 2.71
CA ILE A 73 -1.34 -3.94 3.15
C ILE A 73 -1.32 -2.86 2.06
N CYS A 74 -1.21 -3.25 0.78
CA CYS A 74 -1.29 -2.32 -0.35
C CYS A 74 -2.66 -1.66 -0.45
N HIS A 75 -3.73 -2.41 -0.16
CA HIS A 75 -5.08 -1.85 -0.10
C HIS A 75 -5.20 -0.84 1.05
N LEU A 76 -4.66 -1.16 2.23
CA LEU A 76 -4.63 -0.24 3.36
C LEU A 76 -3.82 1.03 3.05
N ALA A 77 -2.65 0.90 2.43
CA ALA A 77 -1.84 2.04 2.00
C ALA A 77 -2.62 2.94 1.02
N ASN A 78 -3.33 2.35 0.05
CA ASN A 78 -4.20 3.09 -0.86
C ASN A 78 -5.33 3.85 -0.12
N LEU A 79 -5.93 3.24 0.91
CA LEU A 79 -6.93 3.93 1.74
C LEU A 79 -6.34 5.11 2.52
N CYS A 80 -5.07 5.04 2.92
CA CYS A 80 -4.38 6.14 3.59
C CYS A 80 -4.24 7.35 2.66
N VAL A 81 -3.78 7.14 1.42
CA VAL A 81 -3.64 8.26 0.48
C VAL A 81 -4.98 8.83 0.05
N LYS A 82 -6.00 7.98 -0.10
CA LYS A 82 -7.37 8.44 -0.36
C LYS A 82 -7.90 9.32 0.78
N ALA A 83 -7.50 9.08 2.02
CA ALA A 83 -7.80 9.99 3.13
C ALA A 83 -7.04 11.31 2.98
N GLY A 84 -5.74 11.25 2.66
CA GLY A 84 -4.92 12.44 2.40
C GLY A 84 -5.46 13.34 1.29
N VAL A 85 -5.78 12.80 0.12
CA VAL A 85 -6.25 13.61 -1.01
C VAL A 85 -7.59 14.27 -0.76
N LYS A 86 -8.45 13.68 0.08
CA LYS A 86 -9.69 14.33 0.50
C LYS A 86 -9.45 15.58 1.36
N ALA A 87 -8.28 15.71 1.98
CA ALA A 87 -7.90 16.89 2.76
C ALA A 87 -7.26 18.00 1.92
N LEU A 88 -6.93 17.73 0.66
CA LEU A 88 -6.42 18.74 -0.27
C LEU A 88 -7.51 19.77 -0.60
N PRO A 89 -7.13 21.02 -0.96
CA PRO A 89 -8.08 22.12 -1.11
C PRO A 89 -8.93 22.03 -2.39
N MET A 90 -8.77 20.97 -3.19
CA MET A 90 -9.52 20.74 -4.41
C MET A 90 -9.81 19.26 -4.63
N LYS A 91 -10.92 18.98 -5.33
CA LYS A 91 -11.29 17.62 -5.74
C LYS A 91 -10.59 17.20 -7.02
N LEU A 92 -9.28 16.97 -6.96
CA LEU A 92 -8.47 16.66 -8.16
C LEU A 92 -9.06 15.48 -8.95
N ASP A 93 -9.50 14.42 -8.29
CA ASP A 93 -10.07 13.23 -8.93
C ASP A 93 -11.21 13.57 -9.91
N ASP A 94 -12.13 14.46 -9.50
CA ASP A 94 -13.25 14.89 -10.34
C ASP A 94 -12.75 15.61 -11.61
N LEU A 95 -11.69 16.42 -11.51
CA LEU A 95 -11.10 17.11 -12.67
C LEU A 95 -10.53 16.10 -13.67
N LEU A 96 -9.73 15.15 -13.17
CA LEU A 96 -9.06 14.16 -14.01
C LEU A 96 -10.09 13.28 -14.74
N VAL A 97 -11.17 12.90 -14.05
CA VAL A 97 -12.28 12.14 -14.61
C VAL A 97 -13.03 12.95 -15.66
N ASP A 98 -13.35 14.22 -15.39
CA ASP A 98 -14.06 15.08 -16.34
C ASP A 98 -13.24 15.34 -17.61
N ILE A 99 -11.93 15.59 -17.50
CA ILE A 99 -11.03 15.75 -18.65
C ILE A 99 -11.01 14.46 -19.47
N PHE A 100 -10.86 13.30 -18.84
CA PHE A 100 -10.84 12.02 -19.55
C PHE A 100 -12.13 11.76 -20.35
N TYR A 101 -13.29 11.87 -19.70
CA TYR A 101 -14.58 11.62 -20.36
C TYR A 101 -14.93 12.66 -21.42
N PHE A 102 -14.39 13.88 -21.31
CA PHE A 102 -14.54 14.89 -22.34
C PHE A 102 -13.91 14.44 -23.69
N PHE A 103 -12.76 13.76 -23.64
CA PHE A 103 -12.04 13.29 -24.84
C PHE A 103 -12.41 11.86 -25.29
N GLN A 104 -12.75 10.95 -24.36
CA GLN A 104 -12.81 9.50 -24.62
C GLN A 104 -13.65 9.08 -25.84
N HIS A 105 -14.74 9.79 -26.14
CA HIS A 105 -15.71 9.41 -27.16
C HIS A 105 -15.78 10.36 -28.37
N SER A 106 -14.81 11.26 -28.55
CA SER A 106 -14.81 12.20 -29.67
C SER A 106 -13.50 12.20 -30.42
N SER A 107 -13.50 11.55 -31.58
CA SER A 107 -12.38 11.57 -32.52
C SER A 107 -12.05 12.99 -33.00
N LYS A 108 -13.08 13.83 -33.16
CA LYS A 108 -12.90 15.26 -33.46
C LYS A 108 -12.12 15.97 -32.37
N ARG A 109 -12.55 15.88 -31.10
CA ARG A 109 -11.86 16.53 -29.97
C ARG A 109 -10.43 16.03 -29.81
N LEU A 110 -10.18 14.74 -30.02
CA LEU A 110 -8.82 14.17 -29.97
C LEU A 110 -7.93 14.73 -31.08
N LYS A 111 -8.46 14.87 -32.30
CA LYS A 111 -7.74 15.49 -33.42
C LYS A 111 -7.44 16.96 -33.13
N ASP A 112 -8.45 17.72 -32.71
CA ASP A 112 -8.29 19.14 -32.39
C ASP A 112 -7.28 19.32 -31.24
N TYR A 113 -7.36 18.49 -30.20
CA TYR A 113 -6.42 18.52 -29.06
C TYR A 113 -4.96 18.30 -29.46
N LYS A 114 -4.70 17.44 -30.44
CA LYS A 114 -3.35 17.21 -30.95
C LYS A 114 -2.71 18.49 -31.48
N GLU A 115 -3.48 19.35 -32.14
CA GLU A 115 -2.97 20.65 -32.63
C GLU A 115 -2.52 21.55 -31.47
N PHE A 116 -3.16 21.45 -30.29
CA PHE A 116 -2.73 22.16 -29.09
C PHE A 116 -1.52 21.51 -28.41
N GLN A 117 -1.36 20.18 -28.52
CA GLN A 117 -0.13 19.52 -28.07
C GLN A 117 1.07 20.02 -28.87
N ASP A 118 0.95 20.05 -30.20
CA ASP A 118 1.96 20.56 -31.11
C ASP A 118 2.24 22.06 -30.84
N PHE A 119 1.19 22.89 -30.69
CA PHE A 119 1.32 24.33 -30.41
C PHE A 119 2.02 24.65 -29.09
N THR A 120 1.81 23.83 -28.06
CA THR A 120 2.43 24.03 -26.73
C THR A 120 3.72 23.25 -26.55
N GLU A 121 4.22 22.62 -27.61
CA GLU A 121 5.47 21.85 -27.64
C GLU A 121 5.51 20.73 -26.59
N VAL A 122 4.35 20.15 -26.26
CA VAL A 122 4.27 18.96 -25.39
C VAL A 122 4.21 17.69 -26.23
N GLU A 123 4.77 16.59 -25.72
CA GLU A 123 4.71 15.31 -26.42
C GLU A 123 3.26 14.86 -26.66
N GLU A 124 3.02 14.24 -27.82
CA GLU A 124 1.72 13.68 -28.18
C GLU A 124 1.40 12.48 -27.28
N GLU A 125 0.55 12.73 -26.29
CA GLU A 125 0.17 11.74 -25.30
C GLU A 125 -1.35 11.65 -25.14
N LYS A 126 -1.87 10.43 -25.01
CA LYS A 126 -3.29 10.21 -24.72
C LYS A 126 -3.63 10.60 -23.28
N ILE A 127 -4.80 11.19 -23.07
CA ILE A 127 -5.34 11.38 -21.73
C ILE A 127 -5.68 10.02 -21.12
N LEU A 128 -5.25 9.80 -19.87
CA LEU A 128 -5.42 8.55 -19.16
C LEU A 128 -6.67 8.59 -18.28
N ASN A 129 -7.34 7.44 -18.16
CA ASN A 129 -8.46 7.30 -17.23
C ASN A 129 -7.96 7.13 -15.80
N HIS A 130 -8.50 7.92 -14.88
CA HIS A 130 -8.34 7.67 -13.46
C HIS A 130 -9.42 6.69 -12.97
N CYS A 131 -9.00 5.60 -12.34
CA CYS A 131 -9.91 4.70 -11.65
C CYS A 131 -9.87 5.01 -10.14
N PRO A 132 -10.96 5.54 -9.54
CA PRO A 132 -10.99 5.96 -8.13
C PRO A 132 -10.75 4.84 -7.10
N THR A 133 -10.79 3.57 -7.55
CA THR A 133 -10.51 2.39 -6.73
C THR A 133 -9.06 1.90 -6.85
N ARG A 134 -8.27 2.41 -7.80
CA ARG A 134 -6.89 2.00 -8.06
C ARG A 134 -5.93 3.18 -7.98
N TRP A 135 -5.45 3.46 -6.77
CA TRP A 135 -4.59 4.60 -6.49
C TRP A 135 -3.27 4.63 -7.28
N LEU A 136 -2.70 3.46 -7.60
CA LEU A 136 -1.53 3.33 -8.47
C LEU A 136 -1.74 4.01 -9.85
N SER A 137 -2.99 4.14 -10.31
CA SER A 137 -3.30 4.86 -11.54
C SER A 137 -3.22 6.38 -11.38
N LEU A 138 -3.41 6.93 -10.18
CA LEU A 138 -3.43 8.37 -9.98
C LEU A 138 -2.07 9.01 -10.22
N GLU A 139 -0.98 8.36 -9.84
CA GLU A 139 0.36 8.89 -10.15
C GLU A 139 0.55 9.05 -11.65
N LYS A 140 0.21 8.00 -12.41
CA LYS A 140 0.33 8.00 -13.88
C LYS A 140 -0.57 9.06 -14.51
N VAL A 141 -1.83 9.14 -14.08
CA VAL A 141 -2.80 10.11 -14.60
C VAL A 141 -2.40 11.53 -14.22
N GLY A 142 -2.03 11.78 -12.96
CA GLY A 142 -1.59 13.09 -12.49
C GLY A 142 -0.33 13.58 -13.20
N ASN A 143 0.67 12.70 -13.37
CA ASN A 143 1.88 13.02 -14.12
C ASN A 143 1.57 13.33 -15.60
N ARG A 144 0.68 12.55 -16.22
CA ARG A 144 0.20 12.80 -17.59
C ARG A 144 -0.56 14.12 -17.70
N THR A 145 -1.46 14.41 -16.76
CA THR A 145 -2.19 15.67 -16.76
C THR A 145 -1.26 16.86 -16.54
N LEU A 146 -0.23 16.70 -15.71
CA LEU A 146 0.77 17.74 -15.47
C LEU A 146 1.65 17.97 -16.71
N SER A 147 2.12 16.92 -17.41
CA SER A 147 2.89 17.06 -18.66
C SER A 147 2.06 17.73 -19.76
N GLN A 148 0.76 17.45 -19.77
CA GLN A 148 -0.20 17.96 -20.74
C GLN A 148 -0.86 19.28 -20.33
N LEU A 149 -0.50 19.85 -19.18
CA LEU A 149 -1.19 21.00 -18.59
C LEU A 149 -1.18 22.24 -19.53
N PRO A 150 -0.08 22.60 -20.22
CA PRO A 150 -0.09 23.71 -21.18
C PRO A 150 -1.08 23.51 -22.33
N ALA A 151 -1.10 22.32 -22.94
CA ALA A 151 -2.01 21.96 -24.02
C ALA A 151 -3.47 21.97 -23.54
N LEU A 152 -3.75 21.40 -22.36
CA LEU A 152 -5.09 21.39 -21.76
C LEU A 152 -5.58 22.81 -21.46
N LYS A 153 -4.75 23.66 -20.83
CA LYS A 153 -5.09 25.07 -20.56
C LYS A 153 -5.45 25.80 -21.85
N SER A 154 -4.63 25.66 -22.89
CA SER A 154 -4.83 26.31 -24.20
C SER A 154 -6.09 25.79 -24.91
N TYR A 155 -6.28 24.47 -24.98
CA TYR A 155 -7.42 23.83 -25.62
C TYR A 155 -8.75 24.29 -25.01
N PHE A 156 -8.87 24.21 -23.69
CA PHE A 156 -10.13 24.58 -23.01
C PHE A 156 -10.37 26.09 -23.04
N ALA A 157 -9.33 26.92 -23.07
CA ALA A 157 -9.47 28.37 -23.26
C ALA A 157 -9.99 28.73 -24.67
N SER A 158 -9.67 27.94 -25.69
CA SER A 158 -10.13 28.16 -27.08
C SER A 158 -11.42 27.41 -27.45
N HIS A 159 -12.03 26.66 -26.52
CA HIS A 159 -13.22 25.87 -26.82
C HIS A 159 -14.48 26.74 -26.96
N GLU A 160 -15.32 26.45 -27.95
CA GLU A 160 -16.57 27.21 -28.26
C GLU A 160 -17.62 27.29 -27.14
N ASP A 161 -17.45 26.48 -26.10
CA ASP A 161 -18.38 26.35 -24.97
C ASP A 161 -17.77 26.88 -23.67
N VAL A 162 -16.58 27.49 -23.71
CA VAL A 162 -15.87 27.98 -22.52
C VAL A 162 -16.67 29.05 -21.76
N GLU A 163 -17.44 29.87 -22.47
CA GLU A 163 -18.32 30.89 -21.87
C GLU A 163 -19.69 30.35 -21.45
N LYS A 164 -20.08 29.16 -21.94
CA LYS A 164 -21.40 28.59 -21.68
C LYS A 164 -21.39 27.84 -20.35
N PRO A 165 -22.43 27.98 -19.51
CA PRO A 165 -22.54 27.17 -18.30
C PRO A 165 -22.48 25.68 -18.63
N GLY A 166 -21.59 24.93 -17.98
CA GLY A 166 -21.44 23.50 -18.21
C GLY A 166 -20.05 22.95 -17.86
N LYS A 167 -19.81 21.70 -18.28
CA LYS A 167 -18.56 20.99 -17.98
C LYS A 167 -17.33 21.65 -18.58
N VAL A 168 -17.41 22.18 -19.80
CA VAL A 168 -16.26 22.82 -20.48
C VAL A 168 -15.78 24.03 -19.70
N LYS A 169 -16.69 24.94 -19.35
CA LYS A 169 -16.39 26.09 -18.48
C LYS A 169 -15.80 25.67 -17.14
N SER A 170 -16.41 24.68 -16.48
CA SER A 170 -15.90 24.18 -15.19
C SER A 170 -14.49 23.57 -15.29
N ILE A 171 -14.19 22.80 -16.35
CA ILE A 171 -12.85 22.27 -16.59
C ILE A 171 -11.87 23.42 -16.83
N HIS A 172 -12.24 24.39 -17.68
CA HIS A 172 -11.41 25.55 -17.98
C HIS A 172 -11.06 26.35 -16.71
N GLU A 173 -12.05 26.76 -15.93
CA GLU A 173 -11.86 27.53 -14.69
C GLU A 173 -10.94 26.80 -13.71
N ARG A 174 -11.12 25.48 -13.57
CA ARG A 174 -10.27 24.66 -12.69
C ARG A 174 -8.85 24.49 -13.22
N LEU A 175 -8.66 24.37 -14.53
CA LEU A 175 -7.32 24.30 -15.12
C LEU A 175 -6.56 25.63 -14.99
N GLN A 176 -7.26 26.76 -14.97
CA GLN A 176 -6.66 28.09 -14.78
C GLN A 176 -6.35 28.40 -13.31
N ASP A 177 -7.01 27.73 -12.36
CA ASP A 177 -6.71 27.86 -10.92
C ASP A 177 -5.26 27.43 -10.63
N PRO A 178 -4.39 28.32 -10.09
CA PRO A 178 -3.03 27.99 -9.66
C PRO A 178 -2.96 26.77 -8.73
N MET A 179 -4.00 26.56 -7.92
CA MET A 179 -4.10 25.43 -6.99
C MET A 179 -4.02 24.08 -7.72
N THR A 180 -4.55 23.98 -8.94
CA THR A 180 -4.51 22.74 -9.72
C THR A 180 -3.09 22.31 -10.03
N GLU A 181 -2.25 23.25 -10.45
CA GLU A 181 -0.86 22.96 -10.76
C GLU A 181 -0.05 22.63 -9.50
N LEU A 182 -0.24 23.40 -8.42
CA LEU A 182 0.40 23.15 -7.13
C LEU A 182 0.07 21.76 -6.59
N VAL A 183 -1.21 21.38 -6.63
CA VAL A 183 -1.67 20.07 -6.17
C VAL A 183 -1.15 18.96 -7.06
N LEU A 184 -1.19 19.09 -8.40
CA LEU A 184 -0.63 18.08 -9.31
C LEU A 184 0.86 17.84 -9.06
N ARG A 185 1.65 18.90 -8.83
CA ARG A 185 3.09 18.81 -8.53
C ARG A 185 3.35 18.21 -7.15
N PHE A 186 2.57 18.59 -6.14
CA PHE A 186 2.62 17.94 -4.83
C PHE A 186 2.30 16.45 -4.92
N MET A 187 1.28 16.06 -5.70
CA MET A 187 0.94 14.67 -5.94
C MET A 187 2.08 13.91 -6.63
N LYS A 188 2.69 14.49 -7.67
CA LYS A 188 3.90 13.94 -8.33
C LYS A 188 5.04 13.71 -7.33
N TYR A 189 5.20 14.57 -6.33
CA TYR A 189 6.20 14.42 -5.28
C TYR A 189 5.87 13.30 -4.28
N ILE A 190 4.64 13.23 -3.79
CA ILE A 190 4.30 12.37 -2.65
C ILE A 190 3.91 10.94 -3.03
N LEU A 191 3.27 10.75 -4.19
CA LEU A 191 2.81 9.45 -4.66
C LEU A 191 3.91 8.39 -4.86
N PRO A 192 5.13 8.73 -5.33
CA PRO A 192 6.23 7.78 -5.41
C PRO A 192 6.53 7.08 -4.07
N ILE A 193 6.31 7.74 -2.92
CA ILE A 193 6.54 7.13 -1.61
C ILE A 193 5.61 5.94 -1.39
N ILE A 194 4.34 6.07 -1.78
CA ILE A 194 3.34 5.00 -1.67
C ILE A 194 3.60 3.91 -2.71
N ASN A 195 3.94 4.30 -3.94
CA ASN A 195 4.17 3.32 -4.99
C ASN A 195 5.38 2.45 -4.68
N ASN A 196 6.44 3.03 -4.12
CA ASN A 196 7.59 2.28 -3.61
C ASN A 196 7.25 1.34 -2.44
N PHE A 197 6.26 1.69 -1.61
CA PHE A 197 5.79 0.79 -0.56
C PHE A 197 4.96 -0.36 -1.16
N ASN A 198 4.05 -0.06 -2.09
CA ASN A 198 3.22 -1.05 -2.76
C ASN A 198 4.07 -2.05 -3.57
N THR A 199 5.10 -1.59 -4.27
CA THR A 199 5.95 -2.47 -5.09
C THR A 199 6.72 -3.49 -4.26
N VAL A 200 7.05 -3.18 -3.00
CA VAL A 200 7.68 -4.16 -2.08
C VAL A 200 6.75 -5.35 -1.84
N PHE A 201 5.45 -5.12 -1.68
CA PHE A 201 4.46 -6.17 -1.36
C PHE A 201 3.68 -6.70 -2.57
N GLN A 202 4.04 -6.27 -3.78
CA GLN A 202 3.48 -6.75 -5.04
C GLN A 202 4.45 -7.65 -5.82
N THR A 203 5.57 -8.03 -5.22
CA THR A 203 6.49 -9.02 -5.79
C THR A 203 5.93 -10.44 -5.65
N ASP A 204 6.35 -11.35 -6.53
CA ASP A 204 6.01 -12.77 -6.40
C ASP A 204 6.67 -13.44 -5.17
N GLU A 205 7.71 -12.83 -4.60
CA GLU A 205 8.36 -13.31 -3.39
C GLU A 205 7.53 -13.03 -2.12
N ALA A 206 7.54 -13.96 -1.16
CA ALA A 206 6.93 -13.75 0.15
C ALA A 206 7.71 -12.69 0.95
N LYS A 207 7.05 -11.57 1.28
CA LYS A 207 7.63 -10.43 2.00
C LYS A 207 7.02 -10.23 3.40
N ILE A 208 6.35 -11.24 3.94
CA ILE A 208 5.66 -11.08 5.23
C ILE A 208 6.62 -10.79 6.39
N GLY A 209 7.84 -11.34 6.37
CA GLY A 209 8.84 -11.11 7.41
C GLY A 209 9.36 -9.67 7.48
N CYS A 210 9.29 -8.90 6.39
CA CYS A 210 9.65 -7.49 6.40
C CYS A 210 8.44 -6.54 6.55
N LEU A 211 7.23 -7.07 6.71
CA LEU A 211 6.00 -6.27 6.75
C LEU A 211 6.02 -5.19 7.84
N LEU A 212 6.25 -5.57 9.09
CA LEU A 212 6.27 -4.62 10.22
C LEU A 212 7.40 -3.56 10.08
N PRO A 213 8.67 -3.93 9.80
CA PRO A 213 9.72 -2.95 9.52
C PRO A 213 9.39 -1.98 8.39
N GLU A 214 8.75 -2.46 7.32
CA GLU A 214 8.35 -1.63 6.18
C GLU A 214 7.19 -0.70 6.51
N MET A 215 6.21 -1.14 7.31
CA MET A 215 5.14 -0.30 7.83
C MET A 215 5.70 0.84 8.69
N ASP A 216 6.63 0.53 9.60
CA ASP A 216 7.33 1.53 10.42
C ASP A 216 8.14 2.51 9.56
N ARG A 217 8.85 1.99 8.56
CA ARG A 217 9.59 2.82 7.60
C ARG A 217 8.66 3.74 6.81
N PHE A 218 7.49 3.24 6.42
CA PHE A 218 6.49 4.01 5.71
C PHE A 218 5.90 5.13 6.57
N LEU A 219 5.51 4.82 7.81
CA LEU A 219 5.06 5.79 8.81
C LEU A 219 6.11 6.88 9.05
N ARG A 220 7.38 6.49 9.26
CA ARG A 220 8.52 7.41 9.41
C ARG A 220 8.65 8.33 8.21
N LYS A 221 8.59 7.79 6.99
CA LYS A 221 8.72 8.55 5.75
C LYS A 221 7.65 9.63 5.59
N PHE A 222 6.45 9.43 6.14
CA PHE A 222 5.39 10.45 6.15
C PHE A 222 5.57 11.45 7.29
N LEU A 223 5.85 11.00 8.51
CA LEU A 223 6.04 11.88 9.67
C LEU A 223 7.13 12.93 9.43
N ILE A 224 8.29 12.53 8.89
CA ILE A 224 9.39 13.47 8.64
C ILE A 224 9.09 14.56 7.59
N LYS A 225 7.96 14.46 6.87
CA LYS A 225 7.57 15.46 5.87
C LYS A 225 6.95 16.71 6.48
N PHE A 226 6.35 16.57 7.66
CA PHE A 226 5.60 17.65 8.31
C PHE A 226 5.86 17.76 9.80
N VAL A 227 6.51 16.78 10.43
CA VAL A 227 6.92 16.80 11.84
C VAL A 227 8.43 17.02 11.93
N GLN A 228 8.85 17.88 12.85
CA GLN A 228 10.26 18.19 13.04
C GLN A 228 11.06 16.94 13.43
N MET A 229 12.16 16.70 12.71
CA MET A 229 13.02 15.52 12.86
C MET A 229 13.44 15.24 14.31
N ARG A 230 13.67 16.27 15.12
CA ARG A 230 14.03 16.11 16.55
C ARG A 230 13.01 15.27 17.31
N HIS A 231 11.71 15.46 17.06
CA HIS A 231 10.65 14.72 17.74
C HIS A 231 10.45 13.32 17.18
N VAL A 232 10.67 13.13 15.87
CA VAL A 232 10.60 11.80 15.24
C VAL A 232 11.76 10.90 15.71
N LYS A 233 12.95 11.45 15.97
CA LYS A 233 14.12 10.69 16.44
C LYS A 233 14.06 10.33 17.92
N THR A 234 13.51 11.21 18.77
CA THR A 234 13.48 10.99 20.22
C THR A 234 12.23 10.27 20.70
N ALA A 235 11.26 10.01 19.83
CA ALA A 235 10.07 9.26 20.19
C ALA A 235 10.44 7.80 20.47
N ASP A 236 10.16 7.35 21.70
CA ASP A 236 10.28 5.94 22.09
C ASP A 236 9.41 5.06 21.18
N GLU A 237 8.21 5.56 20.88
CA GLU A 237 7.25 4.91 20.01
C GLU A 237 6.57 5.97 19.12
N LEU A 238 6.79 5.86 17.80
CA LEU A 238 6.24 6.82 16.84
C LEU A 238 4.71 6.85 16.82
N ARG A 239 4.09 5.74 17.20
CA ARG A 239 2.63 5.59 17.25
C ARG A 239 2.00 6.55 18.27
N ASN A 240 2.75 6.93 19.31
CA ASN A 240 2.28 7.82 20.37
C ASN A 240 2.69 9.29 20.16
N LEU A 241 3.36 9.60 19.05
CA LEU A 241 3.77 10.95 18.73
C LEU A 241 2.53 11.82 18.46
N ASN A 242 2.32 12.88 19.25
CA ASN A 242 1.21 13.81 19.04
C ASN A 242 1.49 14.76 17.86
N PHE A 243 1.49 14.22 16.64
CA PHE A 243 1.79 14.97 15.43
C PHE A 243 0.74 16.03 15.07
N HIS A 244 -0.44 16.03 15.72
CA HIS A 244 -1.45 17.10 15.62
C HIS A 244 -1.04 18.37 16.39
N ASN A 245 -0.06 18.27 17.30
CA ASN A 245 0.49 19.45 17.95
C ASN A 245 1.32 20.28 16.96
N LYS A 246 0.81 21.46 16.62
CA LYS A 246 1.45 22.42 15.69
C LYS A 246 2.87 22.81 16.10
N ASP A 247 3.20 22.79 17.38
CA ASP A 247 4.56 23.11 17.85
C ASP A 247 5.60 22.05 17.45
N LEU A 248 5.14 20.81 17.22
CA LEU A 248 5.98 19.72 16.75
C LEU A 248 6.09 19.70 15.22
N GLN A 249 5.18 20.37 14.52
CA GLN A 249 5.13 20.40 13.06
C GLN A 249 6.12 21.41 12.47
N HIS A 250 6.44 21.22 11.20
CA HIS A 250 7.16 22.20 10.40
C HIS A 250 6.27 23.40 10.06
N GLY A 251 6.90 24.58 10.00
CA GLY A 251 6.33 25.75 9.34
C GLY A 251 6.15 25.51 7.84
N ASP A 252 5.43 26.41 7.18
CA ASP A 252 5.13 26.33 5.74
C ASP A 252 6.42 26.40 4.88
N ASP A 253 7.47 27.03 5.42
CA ASP A 253 8.80 27.12 4.85
C ASP A 253 9.59 25.79 4.87
N MET A 254 9.28 24.89 5.81
CA MET A 254 10.02 23.65 6.04
C MET A 254 9.22 22.39 5.73
N ILE A 255 7.89 22.48 5.59
CA ILE A 255 7.07 21.33 5.21
C ILE A 255 7.46 20.85 3.81
N ALA A 256 7.54 19.53 3.65
CA ALA A 256 7.99 18.93 2.42
C ALA A 256 6.87 18.90 1.38
N ILE A 257 7.03 19.63 0.28
CA ILE A 257 6.07 19.67 -0.85
C ILE A 257 6.69 19.28 -2.20
N GLY A 258 8.00 18.98 -2.22
CA GLY A 258 8.78 18.78 -3.43
C GLY A 258 9.43 20.07 -3.93
N LEU A 259 10.57 19.94 -4.61
CA LEU A 259 11.32 21.09 -5.16
C LEU A 259 10.52 21.76 -6.29
N ASP A 260 10.05 20.97 -7.27
CA ASP A 260 9.21 21.46 -8.37
C ASP A 260 8.00 22.28 -7.88
N THR A 261 7.37 21.88 -6.77
CA THR A 261 6.22 22.59 -6.20
C THR A 261 6.63 23.90 -5.54
N ARG A 262 7.79 23.95 -4.87
CA ARG A 262 8.31 25.18 -4.25
C ARG A 262 8.69 26.22 -5.29
N GLU A 263 9.35 25.80 -6.36
CA GLU A 263 9.72 26.67 -7.49
C GLU A 263 8.48 27.30 -8.11
N VAL A 264 7.47 26.48 -8.43
CA VAL A 264 6.22 26.97 -9.03
C VAL A 264 5.42 27.87 -8.07
N LEU A 265 5.48 27.62 -6.77
CA LEU A 265 4.82 28.48 -5.78
C LEU A 265 5.46 29.88 -5.73
N GLN A 266 6.77 29.99 -6.00
CA GLN A 266 7.48 31.26 -6.15
C GLN A 266 7.17 31.92 -7.50
N ASP A 267 7.14 31.14 -8.59
CA ASP A 267 6.97 31.65 -9.95
C ASP A 267 5.54 32.14 -10.24
N LEU A 268 4.52 31.49 -9.66
CA LEU A 268 3.11 31.82 -9.90
C LEU A 268 2.63 33.09 -9.18
N ASP A 269 3.46 33.70 -8.31
CA ASP A 269 3.11 34.87 -7.47
C ASP A 269 1.71 34.72 -6.82
N VAL A 270 1.48 33.54 -6.23
CA VAL A 270 0.18 33.14 -5.71
C VAL A 270 -0.21 34.04 -4.56
N ASP A 271 -1.48 34.48 -4.51
CA ASP A 271 -1.93 35.34 -3.42
C ASP A 271 -1.76 34.64 -2.05
N PRO A 272 -1.46 35.39 -0.96
CA PRO A 272 -1.22 34.80 0.35
C PRO A 272 -2.38 33.94 0.90
N GLY A 273 -3.62 34.20 0.46
CA GLY A 273 -4.78 33.42 0.84
C GLY A 273 -4.79 32.04 0.21
N THR A 274 -4.46 31.95 -1.08
CA THR A 274 -4.32 30.69 -1.82
C THR A 274 -3.11 29.90 -1.35
N GLU A 275 -1.97 30.55 -1.13
CA GLU A 275 -0.78 29.91 -0.55
C GLU A 275 -1.09 29.28 0.82
N LYS A 276 -1.74 30.03 1.71
CA LYS A 276 -2.15 29.52 3.02
C LYS A 276 -3.11 28.33 2.91
N LYS A 277 -4.08 28.36 1.99
CA LYS A 277 -5.00 27.23 1.76
C LYS A 277 -4.26 25.99 1.25
N PHE A 278 -3.28 26.18 0.37
CA PHE A 278 -2.45 25.10 -0.13
C PHE A 278 -1.69 24.41 1.02
N PHE A 279 -0.95 25.16 1.83
CA PHE A 279 -0.20 24.59 2.95
C PHE A 279 -1.09 23.97 4.03
N GLN A 280 -2.26 24.55 4.30
CA GLN A 280 -3.26 23.93 5.18
C GLN A 280 -3.73 22.57 4.63
N GLY A 281 -4.01 22.49 3.33
CA GLY A 281 -4.37 21.24 2.69
C GLY A 281 -3.25 20.20 2.67
N VAL A 282 -1.99 20.62 2.48
CA VAL A 282 -0.81 19.73 2.57
C VAL A 282 -0.63 19.19 3.98
N LYS A 283 -0.75 20.02 5.02
CA LYS A 283 -0.71 19.56 6.42
C LYS A 283 -1.83 18.56 6.71
N GLY A 284 -3.07 18.91 6.32
CA GLY A 284 -4.22 18.02 6.44
C GLY A 284 -4.05 16.72 5.67
N PHE A 285 -3.41 16.74 4.49
CA PHE A 285 -3.06 15.52 3.75
C PHE A 285 -2.16 14.61 4.57
N TYR A 286 -1.09 15.16 5.15
CA TYR A 286 -0.13 14.37 5.92
C TYR A 286 -0.73 13.81 7.20
N GLU A 287 -1.45 14.64 7.96
CA GLU A 287 -2.18 14.23 9.16
C GLU A 287 -3.18 13.11 8.83
N ALA A 288 -4.02 13.30 7.83
CA ALA A 288 -5.04 12.32 7.44
C ALA A 288 -4.43 10.99 6.98
N VAL A 289 -3.28 11.02 6.30
CA VAL A 289 -2.54 9.80 5.92
C VAL A 289 -2.02 9.09 7.17
N VAL A 290 -1.35 9.80 8.07
CA VAL A 290 -0.76 9.21 9.28
C VAL A 290 -1.84 8.67 10.23
N ASP A 291 -2.92 9.43 10.48
CA ASP A 291 -4.08 8.98 11.24
C ASP A 291 -4.65 7.68 10.67
N LYS A 292 -4.76 7.60 9.33
CA LYS A 292 -5.28 6.42 8.67
C LYS A 292 -4.34 5.23 8.78
N MET A 293 -3.02 5.44 8.70
CA MET A 293 -2.03 4.40 8.95
C MET A 293 -2.20 3.88 10.37
N LEU A 294 -2.08 4.73 11.40
CA LEU A 294 -2.17 4.31 12.80
C LEU A 294 -3.50 3.61 13.14
N GLY A 295 -4.61 4.01 12.52
CA GLY A 295 -5.91 3.40 12.75
C GLY A 295 -6.25 2.17 11.89
N LYS A 296 -5.40 1.76 10.93
CA LYS A 296 -5.70 0.65 10.00
C LYS A 296 -4.58 -0.36 9.82
N PHE A 297 -3.34 0.07 9.95
CA PHE A 297 -2.19 -0.82 9.83
C PHE A 297 -2.13 -1.73 11.05
N PRO A 298 -1.81 -3.03 10.87
CA PRO A 298 -1.77 -4.00 11.96
C PRO A 298 -0.50 -3.86 12.83
N PHE A 299 -0.20 -2.66 13.34
CA PHE A 299 0.99 -2.41 14.16
C PHE A 299 0.98 -3.18 15.50
N ASP A 300 -0.21 -3.48 16.00
CA ASP A 300 -0.40 -4.14 17.30
C ASP A 300 -0.63 -5.66 17.15
N ASP A 301 -0.42 -6.20 15.94
CA ASP A 301 -0.46 -7.65 15.72
C ASP A 301 0.67 -8.33 16.48
N LEU A 302 0.32 -9.33 17.30
CA LEU A 302 1.26 -10.02 18.17
C LEU A 302 2.15 -11.01 17.43
N THR A 303 1.74 -11.47 16.24
CA THR A 303 2.46 -12.47 15.44
C THR A 303 3.49 -11.82 14.52
N LEU A 304 3.17 -10.65 13.95
CA LEU A 304 4.03 -9.94 12.98
C LEU A 304 5.49 -9.74 13.43
N PRO A 305 5.79 -9.35 14.69
CA PRO A 305 7.17 -9.20 15.14
C PRO A 305 7.98 -10.50 14.99
N HIS A 306 7.33 -11.64 15.22
CA HIS A 306 7.96 -12.96 15.17
C HIS A 306 8.15 -13.47 13.74
N LEU A 307 7.34 -13.02 12.78
CA LEU A 307 7.49 -13.39 11.35
C LEU A 307 8.77 -12.83 10.71
N SER A 308 9.49 -11.93 11.37
CA SER A 308 10.79 -11.43 10.90
C SER A 308 11.83 -12.54 10.66
N VAL A 309 11.67 -13.71 11.28
CA VAL A 309 12.48 -14.91 10.99
C VAL A 309 12.32 -15.42 9.55
N LEU A 310 11.28 -14.99 8.84
CA LEU A 310 11.02 -15.33 7.44
C LEU A 310 11.64 -14.34 6.45
N ASP A 311 12.28 -13.26 6.93
CA ASP A 311 12.94 -12.28 6.07
C ASP A 311 14.32 -12.80 5.62
N PRO A 312 14.52 -13.12 4.32
CA PRO A 312 15.78 -13.65 3.82
C PRO A 312 16.93 -12.63 3.86
N SER A 313 16.63 -11.34 4.00
CA SER A 313 17.62 -10.26 4.09
C SER A 313 18.17 -10.07 5.51
N LYS A 314 17.45 -10.55 6.52
CA LYS A 314 17.90 -10.55 7.90
C LYS A 314 18.71 -11.80 8.19
N THR A 315 19.96 -11.60 8.61
CA THR A 315 20.82 -12.65 9.20
C THR A 315 20.65 -12.74 10.72
N GLU A 316 19.58 -12.13 11.26
CA GLU A 316 19.29 -12.16 12.69
C GLU A 316 19.15 -13.60 13.18
N THR A 317 19.56 -13.82 14.41
CA THR A 317 19.52 -15.13 15.04
C THR A 317 18.06 -15.49 15.27
N LEU A 318 17.62 -16.67 14.79
CA LEU A 318 16.37 -17.25 15.29
C LEU A 318 16.39 -17.14 16.82
N THR A 319 15.34 -16.58 17.41
CA THR A 319 15.18 -16.54 18.85
C THR A 319 14.23 -17.66 19.25
N TYR A 320 14.53 -18.32 20.36
CA TYR A 320 13.64 -19.33 20.94
C TYR A 320 12.22 -18.78 21.13
N SER A 321 12.09 -17.54 21.63
CA SER A 321 10.80 -16.89 21.82
C SER A 321 9.99 -16.74 20.53
N SER A 322 10.61 -16.37 19.40
CA SER A 322 9.89 -16.29 18.12
C SER A 322 9.46 -17.65 17.61
N ILE A 323 10.27 -18.68 17.80
CA ILE A 323 9.91 -20.04 17.38
C ILE A 323 8.73 -20.54 18.21
N VAL A 324 8.82 -20.45 19.54
CA VAL A 324 7.75 -20.88 20.44
C VAL A 324 6.46 -20.14 20.11
N HIS A 325 6.52 -18.83 19.91
CA HIS A 325 5.33 -18.05 19.56
C HIS A 325 4.69 -18.52 18.24
N LEU A 326 5.47 -18.64 17.16
CA LEU A 326 4.95 -19.08 15.86
C LEU A 326 4.43 -20.52 15.92
N ALA A 327 5.17 -21.39 16.58
CA ALA A 327 4.86 -22.80 16.73
C ALA A 327 3.54 -23.01 17.48
N THR A 328 3.37 -22.37 18.64
CA THR A 328 2.13 -22.43 19.43
C THR A 328 0.97 -21.69 18.75
N THR A 329 1.25 -20.69 17.91
CA THR A 329 0.22 -19.97 17.13
C THR A 329 -0.37 -20.85 16.02
N PHE A 330 0.48 -21.56 15.27
CA PHE A 330 0.04 -22.36 14.11
C PHE A 330 -0.21 -23.83 14.45
N CYS A 331 0.37 -24.34 15.53
CA CYS A 331 0.15 -25.69 16.08
C CYS A 331 -0.11 -25.59 17.60
N PRO A 332 -1.33 -25.24 18.02
CA PRO A 332 -1.65 -25.03 19.43
C PRO A 332 -1.66 -26.30 20.28
N THR A 333 -1.55 -27.48 19.66
CA THR A 333 -1.35 -28.75 20.36
C THR A 333 0.10 -28.97 20.80
N LEU A 334 1.01 -28.06 20.43
CA LEU A 334 2.43 -28.16 20.73
C LEU A 334 2.74 -27.42 22.04
N GLU A 335 3.32 -28.14 23.01
CA GLU A 335 3.72 -27.55 24.30
C GLU A 335 5.10 -26.89 24.19
N ALA A 336 5.31 -25.78 24.91
CA ALA A 336 6.56 -25.01 24.82
C ALA A 336 7.79 -25.82 25.27
N GLU A 337 7.58 -26.76 26.21
CA GLU A 337 8.57 -27.71 26.71
C GLU A 337 9.11 -28.61 25.59
N ASP A 338 8.24 -29.11 24.72
CA ASP A 338 8.64 -29.98 23.58
C ASP A 338 9.53 -29.20 22.60
N ILE A 339 9.22 -27.91 22.39
CA ILE A 339 9.99 -27.01 21.52
C ILE A 339 11.39 -26.73 22.10
N LYS A 340 11.51 -26.77 23.43
CA LYS A 340 12.77 -26.43 24.12
C LYS A 340 13.86 -27.43 23.84
N GLU A 341 13.56 -28.73 23.98
CA GLU A 341 14.51 -29.80 23.72
C GLU A 341 14.98 -29.75 22.26
N ASP A 342 14.05 -29.61 21.32
CA ASP A 342 14.36 -29.52 19.89
C ASP A 342 15.17 -28.25 19.52
N TRP A 343 14.91 -27.13 20.22
CA TRP A 343 15.70 -25.92 20.05
C TRP A 343 17.13 -26.08 20.56
N GLU A 344 17.31 -26.70 21.72
CA GLU A 344 18.63 -26.96 22.31
C GLU A 344 19.46 -27.89 21.40
N ASP A 345 18.86 -28.96 20.88
CA ASP A 345 19.48 -29.86 19.92
C ASP A 345 19.90 -29.14 18.63
N LEU A 346 19.07 -28.23 18.13
CA LEU A 346 19.37 -27.41 16.94
C LEU A 346 20.58 -26.48 17.17
N GLN A 347 20.81 -26.00 18.40
CA GLN A 347 22.01 -25.21 18.72
C GLN A 347 23.29 -26.06 18.76
N LEU A 348 23.17 -27.37 18.98
CA LEU A 348 24.31 -28.29 19.12
C LEU A 348 24.82 -28.84 17.77
N LEU A 349 24.10 -28.60 16.67
CA LEU A 349 24.48 -29.08 15.33
C LEU A 349 25.79 -28.42 14.83
N PRO A 350 26.88 -29.20 14.58
CA PRO A 350 28.14 -28.67 14.09
C PRO A 350 28.01 -28.19 12.64
N GLY A 351 28.30 -26.91 12.40
CA GLY A 351 28.23 -26.29 11.07
C GLY A 351 27.40 -25.01 11.00
N LEU A 352 26.55 -24.72 11.99
CA LEU A 352 25.80 -23.46 12.08
C LEU A 352 26.69 -22.26 12.49
N THR A 353 27.74 -21.98 11.72
CA THR A 353 28.44 -20.70 11.80
C THR A 353 27.47 -19.59 11.36
N GLN A 354 27.60 -18.37 11.90
CA GLN A 354 26.70 -17.22 11.73
C GLN A 354 26.17 -16.94 10.29
N LYS A 355 26.79 -17.48 9.23
CA LYS A 355 26.36 -17.38 7.83
C LYS A 355 25.33 -18.43 7.36
N GLN A 356 25.17 -19.53 8.09
CA GLN A 356 24.24 -20.63 7.77
C GLN A 356 22.95 -20.60 8.60
N ARG A 357 22.80 -19.60 9.48
CA ARG A 357 21.52 -19.21 10.10
C ARG A 357 20.59 -18.50 9.09
N ARG A 358 20.66 -18.86 7.81
CA ARG A 358 19.63 -18.49 6.86
C ARG A 358 18.48 -19.45 7.08
N PRO A 359 17.23 -18.97 7.23
CA PRO A 359 16.05 -19.84 7.32
C PRO A 359 16.04 -20.88 6.19
N ASN A 360 16.61 -20.50 5.02
CA ASN A 360 16.67 -21.29 3.81
C ASN A 360 17.69 -22.45 3.78
N GLU A 361 18.74 -22.45 4.61
CA GLU A 361 19.74 -23.55 4.65
C GLU A 361 19.42 -24.61 5.72
N LEU A 362 18.64 -24.26 6.75
CA LEU A 362 18.03 -25.24 7.65
C LEU A 362 16.96 -26.11 6.98
N ILE A 363 16.50 -25.73 5.79
CA ILE A 363 15.55 -26.49 4.96
C ILE A 363 16.17 -27.79 4.42
N CYS A 364 17.51 -27.90 4.36
CA CYS A 364 18.18 -28.95 3.59
C CYS A 364 19.04 -29.94 4.39
N THR A 365 19.29 -29.74 5.68
CA THR A 365 20.12 -30.65 6.48
C THR A 365 19.26 -31.46 7.43
N GLY A 366 18.95 -32.70 7.01
CA GLY A 366 18.08 -33.61 7.74
C GLY A 366 18.58 -33.95 9.15
N ALA A 367 17.71 -33.72 10.13
CA ALA A 367 17.70 -34.39 11.43
C ALA A 367 16.23 -34.53 11.84
N ARG A 368 15.86 -35.74 12.28
CA ARG A 368 14.47 -36.13 12.55
C ARG A 368 14.10 -35.80 14.00
N SER A 369 13.15 -34.89 14.20
CA SER A 369 12.24 -34.89 15.36
C SER A 369 10.88 -34.32 14.95
N TRP A 370 9.85 -34.49 15.78
CA TRP A 370 8.44 -34.32 15.40
C TRP A 370 8.05 -32.84 15.14
N LEU A 371 8.67 -31.90 15.86
CA LEU A 371 8.64 -30.45 15.60
C LEU A 371 9.25 -30.09 14.24
N SER A 372 10.29 -30.83 13.86
CA SER A 372 10.97 -30.74 12.57
C SER A 372 10.17 -31.36 11.42
N ARG A 373 8.96 -31.88 11.66
CA ARG A 373 8.04 -32.24 10.59
C ARG A 373 6.88 -31.29 10.51
N GLN A 374 6.19 -30.89 11.57
CA GLN A 374 5.03 -30.00 11.39
C GLN A 374 5.39 -28.53 11.19
N LEU A 375 6.37 -27.95 11.90
CA LEU A 375 6.82 -26.59 11.58
C LEU A 375 7.58 -26.55 10.27
N LEU A 376 8.38 -27.57 9.98
CA LEU A 376 9.09 -27.68 8.70
C LEU A 376 8.19 -28.13 7.54
N GLU A 377 7.07 -28.83 7.73
CA GLU A 377 6.03 -29.10 6.72
C GLU A 377 5.11 -27.89 6.57
N CYS A 378 4.82 -27.12 7.63
CA CYS A 378 4.13 -25.83 7.52
C CYS A 378 5.01 -24.75 6.85
N LEU A 379 6.32 -24.77 7.04
CA LEU A 379 7.27 -23.88 6.38
C LEU A 379 7.76 -24.42 5.02
N SER A 380 7.72 -25.74 4.78
CA SER A 380 8.05 -26.35 3.49
C SER A 380 6.85 -26.57 2.56
N SER A 381 5.61 -26.55 3.05
CA SER A 381 4.39 -26.46 2.22
C SER A 381 4.25 -25.10 1.53
N LEU A 382 4.97 -24.08 2.02
CA LEU A 382 5.24 -22.84 1.29
C LEU A 382 6.27 -23.03 0.16
N SER A 383 6.92 -24.19 0.05
CA SER A 383 8.02 -24.48 -0.87
C SER A 383 7.85 -25.71 -1.78
N SER A 384 6.76 -26.47 -1.68
CA SER A 384 6.46 -27.62 -2.55
C SER A 384 5.58 -27.29 -3.75
#